data_AF-A0A2U2BSH1-F1
#
_entry.id   AF-A0A2U2BSH1-F1
#
_cell.length_a   1.000
_cell.length_b   1.000
_cell.length_c   1.000
_cell.angle_alpha   90.00
_cell.angle_beta   90.00
_cell.angle_gamma   90.00
#
_symmetry.space_group_name_H-M   'P 1'
#
loop_
_entity.id
_entity.type
_entity.pdbx_description
1 polymer ?
#
loop_
_entity_poly.entity_id
_entity_poly.type
_entity_poly.pdbx_seq_one_letter_code
_entity_poly.pdbx_strand_id
1 'polypeptide(L)'
;MRTGLACLAAGALSACFYSEDELIGFWGADRGIEPGVYTHTPYDTEGEEWSRPTWEGPITYDGRRYVSETANFPHQDTRLKELGDGLYIAQSPREDGVVYGVVFTYPGMATYHQPDCAALSEAARADAGVTLDREGYCRVDDLDALEAAMRAYLAHLDGDVRIDGIYRRVPE
;
A
#
# COMPACT_ATOMS: atom_id res chain seq x y z
N MET A 1 36.17 18.35 14.38
CA MET A 1 34.88 18.65 15.04
C MET A 1 33.92 17.55 14.63
N ARG A 2 33.46 16.78 15.61
CA ARG A 2 32.45 15.70 15.65
C ARG A 2 31.85 15.18 14.33
N THR A 3 32.21 13.93 14.06
CA THR A 3 31.42 12.87 13.42
C THR A 3 29.95 12.94 13.82
N GLY A 4 29.06 13.03 12.82
CA GLY A 4 27.63 12.81 12.97
C GLY A 4 27.22 11.72 12.00
N LEU A 5 27.49 10.46 12.36
CA LEU A 5 26.93 9.31 11.69
C LEU A 5 25.43 9.34 11.98
N ALA A 6 24.64 9.88 11.04
CA ALA A 6 23.21 9.66 11.06
C ALA A 6 23.01 8.17 10.79
N CYS A 7 22.82 7.40 11.85
CA CYS A 7 22.19 6.09 11.76
C CYS A 7 20.81 6.33 11.14
N LEU A 8 20.71 6.21 9.82
CA LEU A 8 19.47 5.79 9.18
C LEU A 8 19.11 4.48 9.86
N ALA A 9 18.16 4.55 10.78
CA ALA A 9 17.47 3.38 11.26
C ALA A 9 17.05 2.62 10.00
N ALA A 10 17.59 1.41 9.83
CA ALA A 10 17.00 0.43 8.94
C ALA A 10 15.53 0.37 9.35
N GLY A 11 14.66 1.00 8.55
CA GLY A 11 13.23 0.90 8.76
C GLY A 11 12.96 -0.59 8.84
N ALA A 12 12.39 -1.02 9.97
CA ALA A 12 12.02 -2.40 10.17
C ALA A 12 11.36 -2.87 8.87
N LEU A 13 12.02 -3.81 8.21
CA LEU A 13 11.58 -4.41 6.97
C LEU A 13 10.30 -5.15 7.34
N SER A 14 9.16 -4.46 7.34
CA SER A 14 7.87 -5.12 7.49
C SER A 14 7.82 -6.18 6.41
N ALA A 15 7.45 -7.39 6.76
CA ALA A 15 7.41 -8.51 5.84
C ALA A 15 6.30 -8.25 4.81
N CYS A 16 6.57 -7.39 3.83
CA CYS A 16 5.64 -6.97 2.82
C CYS A 16 5.29 -8.12 1.90
N PHE A 17 4.11 -8.03 1.30
CA PHE A 17 3.84 -8.75 0.06
C PHE A 17 4.53 -8.03 -1.10
N TYR A 18 5.24 -8.80 -1.92
CA TYR A 18 5.96 -8.29 -3.07
C TYR A 18 5.98 -9.28 -4.24
N SER A 19 6.35 -8.78 -5.42
CA SER A 19 6.60 -9.57 -6.62
C SER A 19 7.72 -8.93 -7.45
N GLU A 20 8.37 -9.73 -8.30
CA GLU A 20 9.37 -9.23 -9.26
C GLU A 20 8.71 -8.40 -10.37
N ASP A 21 7.58 -8.88 -10.88
CA ASP A 21 6.80 -8.26 -11.95
C ASP A 21 5.47 -7.69 -11.45
N GLU A 22 4.87 -6.78 -12.22
CA GLU A 22 3.54 -6.27 -11.94
C GLU A 22 2.46 -7.33 -12.12
N LEU A 23 1.70 -7.61 -11.05
CA LEU A 23 0.58 -8.55 -11.09
C LEU A 23 -0.74 -7.87 -11.52
N ILE A 24 -0.90 -6.60 -11.18
CA ILE A 24 -2.04 -5.76 -11.57
C ILE A 24 -1.66 -5.05 -12.88
N GLY A 25 -2.03 -5.67 -14.00
CA GLY A 25 -1.89 -5.10 -15.33
C GLY A 25 -2.89 -3.97 -15.63
N PHE A 26 -2.73 -3.33 -16.79
CA PHE A 26 -3.61 -2.23 -17.22
C PHE A 26 -5.11 -2.62 -17.21
N TRP A 27 -5.46 -3.81 -17.69
CA TRP A 27 -6.85 -4.26 -17.78
C TRP A 27 -7.45 -4.73 -16.45
N GLY A 28 -6.60 -5.13 -15.51
CA GLY A 28 -7.03 -5.49 -14.16
C GLY A 28 -7.10 -4.31 -13.21
N ALA A 29 -6.69 -3.11 -13.63
CA ALA A 29 -6.62 -1.95 -12.76
C ALA A 29 -7.93 -1.16 -12.71
N ASP A 30 -8.42 -0.95 -11.50
CA ASP A 30 -9.65 -0.26 -11.15
C ASP A 30 -9.40 1.19 -10.71
N ARG A 31 -10.46 2.00 -10.73
CA ARG A 31 -10.46 3.41 -10.33
C ARG A 31 -11.18 3.55 -8.99
N GLY A 32 -10.42 3.56 -7.90
CA GLY A 32 -10.93 3.70 -6.53
C GLY A 32 -10.89 5.13 -5.98
N ILE A 33 -10.00 5.98 -6.49
CA ILE A 33 -9.88 7.39 -6.04
C ILE A 33 -10.10 8.29 -7.25
N GLU A 34 -11.04 9.22 -7.19
CA GLU A 34 -11.30 10.16 -8.28
C GLU A 34 -10.16 11.18 -8.44
N PRO A 35 -9.88 11.66 -9.67
CA PRO A 35 -8.97 12.79 -9.86
C PRO A 35 -9.41 14.02 -9.08
N GLY A 36 -8.44 14.75 -8.53
CA GLY A 36 -8.70 15.94 -7.71
C GLY A 36 -7.48 16.33 -6.89
N VAL A 37 -7.59 17.40 -6.11
CA VAL A 37 -6.54 17.82 -5.17
C VAL A 37 -6.73 17.08 -3.85
N TYR A 38 -5.65 16.51 -3.32
CA TYR A 38 -5.66 15.77 -2.06
C TYR A 38 -4.53 16.22 -1.15
N THR A 39 -4.78 16.19 0.16
CA THR A 39 -3.74 16.17 1.19
C THR A 39 -3.44 14.73 1.59
N HIS A 40 -2.18 14.43 1.90
CA HIS A 40 -1.74 13.16 2.48
C HIS A 40 -1.16 13.38 3.87
N THR A 41 -1.60 12.56 4.84
CA THR A 41 -1.10 12.57 6.21
C THR A 41 -0.72 11.15 6.64
N PRO A 42 0.54 10.89 7.01
CA PRO A 42 0.97 9.60 7.54
C PRO A 42 0.43 9.37 8.96
N TYR A 43 0.37 8.10 9.34
CA TYR A 43 0.19 7.67 10.71
C TYR A 43 1.54 7.16 11.23
N ASP A 44 1.80 7.28 12.53
CA ASP A 44 3.01 6.76 13.13
C ASP A 44 2.89 5.26 13.47
N THR A 45 3.95 4.70 14.06
CA THR A 45 3.99 3.28 14.41
C THR A 45 3.00 2.87 15.50
N GLU A 46 2.51 3.83 16.28
CA GLU A 46 1.49 3.63 17.32
C GLU A 46 0.07 3.81 16.77
N GLY A 47 -0.07 4.19 15.49
CA GLY A 47 -1.35 4.43 14.83
C GLY A 47 -1.92 5.83 15.08
N GLU A 48 -1.10 6.78 15.52
CA GLU A 48 -1.51 8.17 15.66
C GLU A 48 -1.28 8.94 14.35
N GLU A 49 -2.32 9.64 13.88
CA GLU A 49 -2.19 10.50 12.71
C GLU A 49 -1.28 11.69 12.99
N TRP A 50 -0.38 12.01 12.05
CA TRP A 50 0.45 13.19 12.18
C TRP A 50 -0.37 14.48 12.23
N SER A 51 0.07 15.45 13.03
CA SER A 51 -0.67 16.69 13.26
C SER A 51 -0.90 17.57 12.01
N ARG A 52 -0.20 17.31 10.90
CA ARG A 52 -0.29 18.09 9.66
C ARG A 52 -0.04 17.21 8.43
N PRO A 53 -0.66 17.55 7.28
CA PRO A 53 -0.32 16.92 6.00
C PRO A 53 1.17 17.06 5.68
N THR A 54 1.74 15.99 5.12
CA THR A 54 3.12 15.96 4.63
C THR A 54 3.21 16.20 3.13
N TRP A 55 2.10 16.09 2.41
CA TRP A 55 2.00 16.33 0.99
C TRP A 55 0.61 16.84 0.62
N GLU A 56 0.56 17.71 -0.38
CA GLU A 56 -0.69 18.21 -0.99
C GLU A 56 -0.47 18.39 -2.49
N GLY A 57 -1.39 17.91 -3.32
CA GLY A 57 -1.29 18.06 -4.76
C GLY A 57 -2.44 17.42 -5.55
N PRO A 58 -2.52 17.70 -6.86
CA PRO A 58 -3.46 17.05 -7.74
C PRO A 58 -3.04 15.60 -7.99
N ILE A 59 -3.98 14.68 -7.85
CA ILE A 59 -3.84 13.29 -8.28
C ILE A 59 -4.65 13.14 -9.58
N THR A 60 -4.02 12.59 -10.61
CA THR A 60 -4.65 12.28 -11.90
C THR A 60 -4.34 10.85 -12.31
N TYR A 61 -4.80 10.47 -13.51
CA TYR A 61 -4.44 9.18 -14.10
C TYR A 61 -3.49 9.35 -15.27
N ASP A 62 -2.41 8.56 -15.29
CA ASP A 62 -1.73 8.18 -16.53
C ASP A 62 -2.11 6.74 -16.89
N GLY A 63 -2.99 6.61 -17.88
CA GLY A 63 -3.69 5.37 -18.19
C GLY A 63 -4.54 4.87 -17.03
N ARG A 64 -3.98 3.96 -16.23
CA ARG A 64 -4.60 3.34 -15.05
C ARG A 64 -3.76 3.49 -13.77
N ARG A 65 -2.71 4.31 -13.83
CA ARG A 65 -1.85 4.62 -12.68
C ARG A 65 -2.25 5.95 -12.06
N TYR A 66 -2.11 6.05 -10.75
CA TYR A 66 -2.23 7.31 -10.02
C TYR A 66 -0.91 8.07 -10.12
N VAL A 67 -0.96 9.31 -10.60
CA VAL A 67 0.22 10.14 -10.81
C VAL A 67 -0.03 11.56 -10.31
N SER A 68 1.05 12.26 -9.99
CA SER A 68 1.03 13.68 -9.64
C SER A 68 2.32 14.34 -10.13
N GLU A 69 2.20 15.54 -10.70
CA GLU A 69 3.37 16.37 -11.03
C GLU A 69 3.91 17.14 -9.82
N THR A 70 3.14 17.23 -8.72
CA THR A 70 3.64 17.78 -7.47
C THR A 70 4.74 16.88 -6.91
N ALA A 71 5.87 17.50 -6.60
CA ALA A 71 7.06 16.82 -6.09
C ALA A 71 6.74 15.93 -4.87
N ASN A 72 7.48 14.82 -4.77
CA ASN A 72 7.41 13.86 -3.66
C ASN A 72 6.02 13.27 -3.43
N PHE A 73 5.25 12.99 -4.50
CA PHE A 73 3.99 12.25 -4.38
C PHE A 73 4.26 10.85 -3.78
N PRO A 74 3.71 10.52 -2.60
CA PRO A 74 4.14 9.32 -1.85
C PRO A 74 3.89 7.99 -2.55
N HIS A 75 2.87 7.91 -3.41
CA HIS A 75 2.41 6.67 -4.04
C HIS A 75 2.39 6.77 -5.57
N GLN A 76 3.41 7.43 -6.13
CA GLN A 76 3.60 7.59 -7.58
C GLN A 76 3.48 6.24 -8.31
N ASP A 77 2.79 6.26 -9.45
CA ASP A 77 2.63 5.13 -10.37
C ASP A 77 1.84 3.93 -9.82
N THR A 78 1.15 4.11 -8.71
CA THR A 78 0.34 3.05 -8.09
C THR A 78 -0.82 2.63 -8.99
N ARG A 79 -1.21 1.35 -8.97
CA ARG A 79 -2.47 0.83 -9.52
C ARG A 79 -3.34 0.29 -8.38
N LEU A 80 -4.66 0.32 -8.58
CA LEU A 80 -5.59 -0.31 -7.66
C LEU A 80 -6.29 -1.51 -8.33
N LYS A 81 -6.57 -2.57 -7.58
CA LYS A 81 -7.45 -3.68 -7.95
C LYS A 81 -8.53 -3.83 -6.89
N GLU A 82 -9.79 -3.80 -7.29
CA GLU A 82 -10.90 -3.91 -6.35
C GLU A 82 -11.05 -5.34 -5.82
N LEU A 83 -11.21 -5.46 -4.49
CA LEU A 83 -11.58 -6.68 -3.78
C LEU A 83 -13.07 -6.72 -3.40
N GLY A 84 -13.73 -5.56 -3.36
CA GLY A 84 -15.15 -5.36 -3.09
C GLY A 84 -15.41 -4.29 -2.01
N ASP A 85 -16.59 -3.68 -2.01
CA ASP A 85 -17.06 -2.76 -0.96
C ASP A 85 -16.10 -1.60 -0.62
N GLY A 86 -15.45 -1.02 -1.63
CA GLY A 86 -14.49 0.08 -1.43
C GLY A 86 -13.12 -0.35 -0.92
N LEU A 87 -12.85 -1.66 -0.84
CA LEU A 87 -11.54 -2.23 -0.55
C LEU A 87 -10.78 -2.53 -1.84
N TYR A 88 -9.53 -2.10 -1.89
CA TYR A 88 -8.62 -2.29 -3.02
C TYR A 88 -7.27 -2.84 -2.56
N ILE A 89 -6.62 -3.61 -3.44
CA ILE A 89 -5.18 -3.84 -3.38
C ILE A 89 -4.50 -2.69 -4.12
N ALA A 90 -3.53 -2.05 -3.49
CA ALA A 90 -2.63 -1.11 -4.13
C ALA A 90 -1.36 -1.81 -4.57
N GLN A 91 -1.00 -1.66 -5.84
CA GLN A 91 0.28 -2.07 -6.40
C GLN A 91 1.16 -0.82 -6.59
N SER A 92 2.28 -0.73 -5.88
CA SER A 92 3.23 0.37 -6.01
C SER A 92 4.60 -0.14 -6.49
N PRO A 93 5.19 0.46 -7.53
CA PRO A 93 6.51 0.06 -8.02
C PRO A 93 7.61 0.45 -7.02
N ARG A 94 8.70 -0.32 -7.01
CA ARG A 94 9.95 -0.09 -6.28
C ARG A 94 11.15 -0.27 -7.23
N GLU A 95 12.35 0.05 -6.76
CA GLU A 95 13.58 -0.11 -7.57
C GLU A 95 13.85 -1.56 -7.96
N ASP A 96 13.45 -2.51 -7.13
CA ASP A 96 13.76 -3.94 -7.22
C ASP A 96 12.52 -4.83 -7.42
N GLY A 97 11.36 -4.24 -7.72
CA GLY A 97 10.14 -4.97 -7.98
C GLY A 97 8.90 -4.17 -7.64
N VAL A 98 7.92 -4.85 -7.05
CA VAL A 98 6.59 -4.33 -6.84
C VAL A 98 6.09 -4.73 -5.46
N VAL A 99 5.34 -3.85 -4.81
CA VAL A 99 4.72 -4.16 -3.51
C VAL A 99 3.26 -3.86 -3.44
N TYR A 100 2.66 -4.50 -2.44
CA TYR A 100 1.23 -4.50 -2.27
C TYR A 100 0.82 -3.97 -0.91
N GLY A 101 -0.12 -3.03 -0.95
CA GLY A 101 -0.83 -2.50 0.20
C GLY A 101 -2.33 -2.74 0.06
N VAL A 102 -3.10 -2.39 1.08
CA VAL A 102 -4.56 -2.34 1.01
C VAL A 102 -5.04 -0.90 1.16
N VAL A 103 -6.07 -0.54 0.40
CA VAL A 103 -6.67 0.80 0.40
C VAL A 103 -8.16 0.66 0.65
N PHE A 104 -8.67 1.46 1.57
CA PHE A 104 -10.09 1.61 1.84
C PHE A 104 -10.52 2.98 1.32
N THR A 105 -11.52 3.02 0.45
CA THR A 105 -12.03 4.25 -0.13
C THR A 105 -13.36 4.66 0.47
N TYR A 106 -13.53 5.96 0.61
CA TYR A 106 -14.72 6.62 1.13
C TYR A 106 -14.99 7.86 0.26
N PRO A 107 -16.20 8.46 0.31
CA PRO A 107 -16.45 9.72 -0.38
C PRO A 107 -15.43 10.80 0.01
N GLY A 108 -14.57 11.20 -0.93
CA GLY A 108 -13.55 12.23 -0.74
C GLY A 108 -12.36 11.84 0.14
N MET A 109 -12.18 10.56 0.46
CA MET A 109 -11.13 10.10 1.38
C MET A 109 -10.67 8.68 1.02
N ALA A 110 -9.39 8.40 1.24
CA ALA A 110 -8.87 7.03 1.18
C ALA A 110 -7.86 6.81 2.31
N THR A 111 -7.93 5.66 2.98
CA THR A 111 -6.93 5.24 3.97
C THR A 111 -6.20 4.02 3.44
N TYR A 112 -4.94 3.84 3.82
CA TYR A 112 -4.19 2.67 3.42
C TYR A 112 -3.47 2.02 4.59
N HIS A 113 -3.15 0.74 4.39
CA HIS A 113 -2.37 -0.08 5.30
C HIS A 113 -1.38 -0.91 4.50
N GLN A 114 -0.19 -1.07 5.05
CA GLN A 114 0.90 -1.90 4.54
C GLN A 114 0.88 -3.22 5.31
N PRO A 115 0.39 -4.30 4.69
CA PRO A 115 0.25 -5.58 5.35
C PRO A 115 1.59 -6.16 5.79
N ASP A 116 1.61 -6.67 7.02
CA ASP A 116 2.72 -7.46 7.56
C ASP A 116 2.42 -8.95 7.39
N CYS A 117 3.01 -9.55 6.37
CA CYS A 117 2.80 -10.96 6.08
C CYS A 117 3.37 -11.91 7.14
N ALA A 118 4.23 -11.42 8.04
CA ALA A 118 4.67 -12.19 9.20
C ALA A 118 3.53 -12.43 10.19
N ALA A 119 2.48 -11.60 10.16
CA ALA A 119 1.28 -11.81 10.97
C ALA A 119 0.45 -13.01 10.51
N LEU A 120 0.59 -13.47 9.25
CA LEU A 120 -0.05 -14.69 8.79
C LEU A 120 0.63 -15.93 9.37
N SER A 121 -0.18 -16.90 9.81
CA SER A 121 0.32 -18.23 10.15
C SER A 121 0.92 -18.93 8.92
N GLU A 122 1.80 -19.91 9.15
CA GLU A 122 2.37 -20.71 8.06
C GLU A 122 1.29 -21.41 7.23
N ALA A 123 0.26 -21.94 7.88
CA ALA A 123 -0.90 -22.54 7.21
C ALA A 123 -1.65 -21.51 6.34
N ALA A 124 -1.90 -20.30 6.85
CA ALA A 124 -2.59 -19.27 6.08
C ALA A 124 -1.77 -18.79 4.86
N ARG A 125 -0.44 -18.70 4.99
CA ARG A 125 0.45 -18.39 3.85
C ARG A 125 0.42 -19.51 2.81
N ALA A 126 0.49 -20.76 3.25
CA ALA A 126 0.44 -21.92 2.36
C ALA A 126 -0.89 -22.02 1.61
N ASP A 127 -2.02 -21.81 2.30
CA ASP A 127 -3.36 -21.82 1.69
C ASP A 127 -3.55 -20.68 0.68
N ALA A 128 -2.90 -19.53 0.91
CA ALA A 128 -2.90 -18.40 -0.01
C ALA A 128 -1.88 -18.52 -1.16
N GLY A 129 -1.08 -19.59 -1.20
CA GLY A 129 -0.03 -19.77 -2.22
C GLY A 129 1.16 -18.81 -2.08
N VAL A 130 1.40 -18.29 -0.89
CA VAL A 130 2.45 -17.30 -0.61
C VAL A 130 3.67 -17.97 0.00
N THR A 131 4.85 -17.60 -0.46
CA THR A 131 6.13 -18.13 0.06
C THR A 131 6.93 -17.05 0.75
N LEU A 132 7.54 -17.42 1.89
CA LEU A 132 8.55 -16.58 2.52
C LEU A 132 9.87 -16.71 1.76
N ASP A 133 10.46 -15.58 1.40
CA ASP A 133 11.83 -15.57 0.91
C ASP A 133 12.85 -15.68 2.06
N ARG A 134 14.13 -15.57 1.71
CA ARG A 134 15.24 -15.68 2.68
C ARG A 134 15.30 -14.52 3.66
N GLU A 135 14.66 -13.40 3.34
CA GLU A 135 14.65 -12.16 4.11
C GLU A 135 13.36 -12.04 4.95
N GLY A 136 12.42 -12.96 4.76
CA GLY A 136 11.18 -13.05 5.51
C GLY A 136 10.03 -12.29 4.89
N TYR A 137 10.15 -11.84 3.63
CA TYR A 137 9.06 -11.21 2.89
C TYR A 137 8.21 -12.25 2.17
N CYS A 138 6.97 -11.87 1.87
CA CYS A 138 6.03 -12.71 1.17
C CYS A 138 6.07 -12.46 -0.33
N ARG A 139 6.75 -13.36 -1.05
CA ARG A 139 6.72 -13.35 -2.51
C ARG A 139 5.38 -13.89 -2.99
N VAL A 140 4.79 -13.17 -3.94
CA VAL A 140 3.57 -13.54 -4.63
C VAL A 140 3.85 -13.54 -6.14
N ASP A 141 3.47 -14.61 -6.83
CA ASP A 141 3.84 -14.81 -8.24
C ASP A 141 2.68 -14.54 -9.23
N ASP A 142 1.44 -14.48 -8.74
CA ASP A 142 0.26 -14.21 -9.57
C ASP A 142 -0.83 -13.43 -8.81
N LEU A 143 -1.74 -12.82 -9.57
CA LEU A 143 -2.80 -11.97 -9.04
C LEU A 143 -3.82 -12.75 -8.20
N ASP A 144 -4.12 -14.00 -8.55
CA ASP A 144 -5.12 -14.79 -7.81
C ASP A 144 -4.59 -15.13 -6.41
N ALA A 145 -3.31 -15.52 -6.30
CA ALA A 145 -2.61 -15.72 -5.04
C ALA A 145 -2.56 -14.42 -4.23
N LEU A 146 -2.31 -13.28 -4.86
CA LEU A 146 -2.30 -11.98 -4.20
C LEU A 146 -3.68 -11.62 -3.61
N GLU A 147 -4.74 -11.79 -4.37
CA GLU A 147 -6.11 -11.55 -3.90
C GLU A 147 -6.47 -12.48 -2.74
N ALA A 148 -6.14 -13.78 -2.84
CA ALA A 148 -6.37 -14.75 -1.78
C ALA A 148 -5.60 -14.39 -0.51
N ALA A 149 -4.32 -14.02 -0.64
CA ALA A 149 -3.47 -13.63 0.49
C ALA A 149 -3.98 -12.39 1.21
N MET A 150 -4.38 -11.36 0.47
CA MET A 150 -4.90 -10.12 1.05
C MET A 150 -6.23 -10.35 1.76
N ARG A 151 -7.12 -11.19 1.20
CA ARG A 151 -8.36 -11.57 1.88
C ARG A 151 -8.10 -12.36 3.15
N ALA A 152 -7.17 -13.33 3.12
CA ALA A 152 -6.80 -14.11 4.29
C ALA A 152 -6.17 -13.22 5.38
N TYR A 153 -5.32 -12.27 5.00
CA TYR A 153 -4.72 -11.28 5.90
C TYR A 153 -5.77 -10.42 6.58
N LEU A 154 -6.69 -9.83 5.81
CA LEU A 154 -7.74 -8.98 6.37
C LEU A 154 -8.72 -9.77 7.24
N ALA A 155 -9.03 -11.02 6.88
CA ALA A 155 -9.84 -11.90 7.71
C ALA A 155 -9.14 -12.27 9.03
N HIS A 156 -7.81 -12.43 9.02
CA HIS A 156 -7.04 -12.68 10.22
C HIS A 156 -7.07 -11.51 11.21
N LEU A 157 -7.09 -10.28 10.70
CA LEU A 157 -7.17 -9.07 11.52
C LEU A 157 -8.58 -8.80 12.07
N ASP A 158 -9.64 -9.44 11.54
CA ASP A 158 -11.03 -9.30 12.00
C ASP A 158 -11.48 -7.83 12.16
N GLY A 159 -11.06 -6.96 11.23
CA GLY A 159 -11.35 -5.53 11.25
C GLY A 159 -10.40 -4.66 12.09
N ASP A 160 -9.45 -5.26 12.83
CA ASP A 160 -8.39 -4.54 13.54
C ASP A 160 -7.22 -4.21 12.61
N VAL A 161 -7.51 -3.39 11.60
CA VAL A 161 -6.53 -2.95 10.59
C VAL A 161 -5.96 -1.60 10.99
N ARG A 162 -4.65 -1.55 11.27
CA ARG A 162 -3.95 -0.28 11.46
C ARG A 162 -4.05 0.56 10.19
N ILE A 163 -4.14 1.87 10.33
CA ILE A 163 -4.02 2.80 9.20
C ILE A 163 -2.60 3.37 9.21
N ASP A 164 -1.93 3.36 8.05
CA ASP A 164 -0.57 3.89 7.88
C ASP A 164 -0.56 5.28 7.24
N GLY A 165 -1.66 5.67 6.61
CA GLY A 165 -1.83 7.00 6.06
C GLY A 165 -3.21 7.23 5.48
N ILE A 166 -3.50 8.52 5.28
CA ILE A 166 -4.79 8.98 4.80
C ILE A 166 -4.62 10.04 3.71
N TYR A 167 -5.42 9.91 2.67
CA TYR A 167 -5.68 10.92 1.66
C TYR A 167 -7.04 11.56 1.92
N ARG A 168 -7.10 12.90 1.90
CA ARG A 168 -8.35 13.67 1.98
C ARG A 168 -8.45 14.63 0.81
N ARG A 169 -9.58 14.60 0.12
CA ARG A 169 -9.85 15.53 -0.99
C ARG A 169 -10.02 16.94 -0.44
N VAL A 170 -9.37 17.89 -1.08
CA VAL A 170 -9.53 19.32 -0.79
C VAL A 170 -10.81 19.79 -1.50
N PRO A 171 -11.80 20.35 -0.78
CA PRO A 171 -12.98 20.94 -1.40
C PRO A 171 -12.60 22.11 -2.31
N GLU A 172 -13.27 22.23 -3.45
CA GLU A 172 -13.18 23.39 -4.35
C GLU A 172 -13.83 24.65 -3.75
#